data_AF-A0A024WMG0-F1
#
_entry.id   AF-A0A024WMG0-F1
#
_cell.length_a   1.000
_cell.length_b   1.000
_cell.length_c   1.000
_cell.angle_alpha   90.00
_cell.angle_beta   90.00
_cell.angle_gamma   90.00
#
_symmetry.space_group_name_H-M   'P 1'
#
loop_
_entity.id
_entity.type
_entity.pdbx_description
1 polymer ?
#
loop_
_entity_poly.entity_id
_entity_poly.type
_entity_poly.pdbx_seq_one_letter_code
_entity_poly.pdbx_strand_id
1 'polypeptide(L)' 'MSVPTLSNKPETVDLLVLAPGEKKVTCTISDKGDCNIFVIKLEDHTIGNLIKM' A
#
# COMPACT_ATOMS: atom_id res chain seq x y z
N MET A 1 35.62 3.29 4.51
CA MET A 1 34.52 3.34 5.50
C MET A 1 33.46 2.36 5.04
N SER A 2 33.18 1.31 5.82
CA SER A 2 32.12 0.35 5.49
C SER A 2 30.77 1.04 5.65
N VAL A 3 29.92 0.96 4.62
CA VAL A 3 28.53 1.43 4.71
C VAL A 3 27.86 0.59 5.81
N PRO A 4 27.26 1.21 6.85
CA PRO A 4 26.53 0.45 7.85
C PRO A 4 25.43 -0.34 7.15
N THR A 5 25.44 -1.66 7.29
CA THR A 5 24.31 -2.48 6.88
C THR A 5 23.14 -2.13 7.79
N LEU A 6 22.14 -1.44 7.23
CA LEU A 6 20.90 -1.14 7.93
C LEU A 6 20.12 -2.45 8.04
N SER A 7 20.47 -3.28 9.03
CA SER A 7 19.90 -4.63 9.21
C SER A 7 18.37 -4.65 9.35
N ASN A 8 17.76 -3.50 9.63
CA ASN A 8 16.31 -3.34 9.77
C ASN A 8 15.69 -2.53 8.63
N LYS A 9 16.46 -2.16 7.60
CA LYS A 9 15.90 -1.46 6.43
C LYS A 9 15.09 -2.47 5.62
N PRO A 10 13.80 -2.21 5.35
CA PRO A 10 13.00 -3.02 4.45
C PRO A 10 13.62 -3.06 3.04
N GLU A 11 13.35 -4.12 2.32
CA GLU A 11 13.85 -4.26 0.95
C GLU A 11 13.08 -3.30 0.03
N THR A 12 13.76 -2.77 -1.00
CA THR A 12 13.08 -1.83 -1.92
C THR A 12 11.94 -2.50 -2.68
N VAL A 13 12.02 -3.81 -2.88
CA VAL A 13 10.97 -4.64 -3.50
C VAL A 13 9.67 -4.66 -2.68
N ASP A 14 9.75 -4.41 -1.36
CA ASP A 14 8.59 -4.39 -0.46
C ASP A 14 7.62 -3.25 -0.80
N LEU A 15 8.06 -2.25 -1.58
CA LEU A 15 7.20 -1.17 -2.07
C LEU A 15 6.31 -1.60 -3.25
N LEU A 16 6.64 -2.70 -3.94
CA LEU A 16 6.04 -3.08 -5.22
C LEU A 16 5.40 -4.47 -5.21
N VAL A 17 5.89 -5.38 -4.35
CA VAL A 17 5.47 -6.77 -4.31
C VAL A 17 4.65 -7.07 -3.07
N LEU A 18 3.42 -7.54 -3.28
CA LEU A 18 2.55 -7.98 -2.19
C LEU A 18 3.11 -9.25 -1.54
N ALA A 19 3.02 -9.32 -0.21
CA ALA A 19 3.30 -10.54 0.50
C ALA A 19 2.27 -11.64 0.12
N PRO A 20 2.65 -12.93 0.15
CA PRO A 20 1.75 -14.03 -0.17
C PRO A 20 0.45 -13.97 0.64
N GLY A 21 -0.69 -14.06 -0.04
CA GLY A 21 -2.02 -14.02 0.59
C GLY A 21 -2.57 -12.62 0.86
N GLU A 22 -1.79 -11.55 0.65
CA GLU A 22 -2.30 -10.19 0.76
C GLU A 22 -3.11 -9.76 -0.47
N LYS A 23 -4.21 -9.05 -0.23
CA LYS A 23 -5.02 -8.43 -1.30
C LYS A 23 -4.48 -7.04 -1.63
N LYS A 24 -4.37 -6.73 -2.93
CA LYS A 24 -4.02 -5.38 -3.42
C LYS A 24 -5.03 -4.33 -2.96
N VAL A 25 -6.32 -4.65 -3.05
CA VAL A 25 -7.43 -3.78 -2.68
C VAL A 25 -8.28 -4.48 -1.61
N THR A 26 -8.53 -3.80 -0.50
CA THR A 26 -9.54 -4.22 0.48
C THR A 26 -10.61 -3.14 0.59
N CYS A 27 -11.88 -3.58 0.57
CA CYS A 27 -13.04 -2.70 0.70
C CYS A 27 -13.71 -2.96 2.06
N THR A 28 -13.88 -1.90 2.84
CA THR A 28 -14.65 -1.90 4.07
C THR A 28 -15.97 -1.19 3.80
N ILE A 29 -17.07 -1.93 3.94
CA ILE A 29 -18.42 -1.37 3.79
C ILE A 29 -18.73 -0.53 5.02
N SER A 30 -19.18 0.70 4.83
CA SER A 30 -19.54 1.58 5.94
C SER A 30 -20.95 1.28 6.45
N ASP A 31 -21.09 1.10 7.76
CA ASP A 31 -22.40 0.98 8.41
C ASP A 31 -23.20 2.29 8.38
N LYS A 32 -22.57 3.41 7.97
CA LYS A 32 -23.21 4.74 7.90
C LYS A 32 -24.01 4.98 6.62
N GLY A 33 -24.04 4.02 5.69
CA GLY A 33 -24.73 4.13 4.40
C GLY A 33 -23.95 4.95 3.35
N ASP A 34 -24.16 4.61 2.07
CA ASP A 34 -23.68 5.30 0.86
C ASP A 34 -22.18 5.66 0.80
N CYS A 35 -21.32 4.94 1.52
CA CYS A 35 -19.89 5.10 1.43
C CYS A 35 -19.14 3.80 1.74
N ASN A 36 -17.99 3.62 1.09
CA ASN A 36 -17.07 2.52 1.33
C ASN A 36 -15.66 3.08 1.49
N ILE A 37 -14.81 2.38 2.26
CA ILE A 37 -13.40 2.71 2.39
C ILE A 37 -12.61 1.68 1.59
N PHE A 38 -11.85 2.14 0.60
CA PHE A 38 -10.94 1.32 -0.18
C PHE A 38 -9.50 1.56 0.30
N VAL A 39 -8.81 0.50 0.69
CA VAL A 39 -7.36 0.52 0.95
C VAL A 39 -6.66 -0.15 -0.21
N ILE A 40 -5.80 0.59 -0.90
CA ILE A 40 -4.99 0.08 -2.02
C ILE A 40 -3.54 -0.01 -1.52
N LYS A 41 -3.06 -1.24 -1.32
CA LYS A 41 -1.70 -1.50 -0.81
C LYS A 41 -0.65 -1.23 -1.88
N LEU A 42 0.55 -0.83 -1.46
CA LEU A 42 1.71 -0.68 -2.35
C LEU A 42 1.43 0.27 -3.51
N GLU A 43 0.78 1.40 -3.23
CA GLU A 43 0.52 2.47 -4.18
C GLU A 43 0.90 3.80 -3.55
N ASP A 44 1.19 4.76 -4.42
CA ASP A 44 1.58 6.10 -4.05
C ASP A 44 0.64 7.15 -4.67
N HIS A 45 1.10 8.40 -4.69
CA HIS A 45 0.36 9.52 -5.26
C HIS A 45 0.04 9.36 -6.75
N THR A 46 0.76 8.52 -7.49
CA THR A 46 0.52 8.30 -8.93
C THR A 46 -0.88 7.78 -9.17
N ILE A 47 -1.25 6.67 -8.51
CA ILE A 47 -2.62 6.13 -8.57
C ILE A 47 -3.57 6.96 -7.72
N GLY A 48 -3.15 7.37 -6.52
CA GLY A 48 -4.01 8.10 -5.59
C GLY A 48 -4.55 9.41 -6.16
N ASN A 49 -3.75 10.16 -6.91
CA ASN A 49 -4.20 11.39 -7.56
C ASN A 49 -5.05 11.11 -8.80
N LEU A 50 -4.75 10.05 -9.56
CA LEU A 50 -5.51 9.70 -10.76
C LEU A 50 -6.96 9.33 -10.43
N ILE A 51 -7.20 8.54 -9.39
CA ILE A 51 -8.54 8.09 -9.00
C ILE A 51 -9.35 9.13 -8.21
N LYS A 52 -8.68 10.19 -7.74
CA LYS A 52 -9.30 11.28 -6.99
C LYS A 52 -9.92 12.35 -7.91
N MET A 53 -9.46 12.43 -9.17
CA MET A 53 -10.00 13.32 -10.20
C MET A 53 -11.43 12.93 -10.57
#